data_AF-A0A924BW42-F1
#
_entry.id   AF-A0A924BW42-F1
#
_cell.length_a   1.000
_cell.length_b   1.000
_cell.length_c   1.000
_cell.angle_alpha   90.00
_cell.angle_beta   90.00
_cell.angle_gamma   90.00
#
_symmetry.space_group_name_H-M   'P 1'
#
loop_
_entity.id
_entity.type
_entity.pdbx_description
1 polymer ?
#
loop_
_entity_poly.entity_id
_entity_poly.type
_entity_poly.pdbx_seq_one_letter_code
_entity_poly.pdbx_strand_id
1 'polypeptide(L)' 'SVSQVAIWPVQDMLGLGQEAIMNRPGTIHGNWLWRLSSNDPLSSDLSKTITQQLAMYNRLVSKEE' A
#
# COMPACT_ATOMS: atom_id res chain seq x y z
N SER A 1 -8.45 13.56 -0.63
CA SER A 1 -9.52 13.42 -1.64
C SER A 1 -10.86 13.22 -0.94
N VAL A 2 -11.96 13.63 -1.57
CA VAL A 2 -13.34 13.41 -1.11
C VAL A 2 -13.96 12.11 -1.64
N SER A 3 -13.21 11.30 -2.41
CA SER A 3 -13.69 10.01 -2.93
C SER A 3 -14.14 9.08 -1.80
N GLN A 4 -15.21 8.31 -2.04
CA GLN A 4 -15.71 7.32 -1.08
C GLN A 4 -14.64 6.26 -0.78
N VAL A 5 -13.97 5.76 -1.82
CA VAL A 5 -12.92 4.75 -1.70
C VAL A 5 -11.56 5.35 -2.03
N ALA A 6 -10.56 5.00 -1.22
CA ALA A 6 -9.15 5.24 -1.49
C ALA A 6 -8.42 3.89 -1.45
N ILE A 7 -7.62 3.59 -2.47
CA ILE A 7 -6.88 2.33 -2.62
C ILE A 7 -5.40 2.69 -2.78
N TRP A 8 -4.54 1.98 -2.05
CA TRP A 8 -3.10 2.09 -2.19
C TRP A 8 -2.49 0.76 -2.64
N PRO A 9 -1.54 0.78 -3.59
CA PRO A 9 -0.61 -0.33 -3.76
C PRO A 9 0.19 -0.55 -2.47
N VAL A 10 0.43 -1.81 -2.11
CA VAL A 10 1.25 -2.13 -0.92
C VAL A 10 2.69 -1.61 -1.07
N GLN A 11 3.19 -1.48 -2.30
CA GLN A 11 4.52 -0.92 -2.60
C GLN A 11 4.67 0.51 -2.08
N ASP A 12 3.63 1.33 -2.20
CA ASP A 12 3.61 2.72 -1.71
C ASP A 12 3.63 2.74 -0.18
N MET A 13 2.92 1.80 0.47
CA MET A 13 2.90 1.67 1.92
C MET A 13 4.27 1.28 2.48
N LEU A 14 5.05 0.53 1.71
CA LEU A 14 6.42 0.12 2.03
C LEU A 14 7.46 1.17 1.60
N GLY A 15 7.06 2.23 0.89
CA GLY A 15 7.97 3.27 0.39
C GLY A 15 8.96 2.78 -0.67
N LEU A 16 8.60 1.75 -1.45
CA LEU A 16 9.48 1.17 -2.46
C LEU A 16 9.58 2.05 -3.71
N GLY A 17 10.70 1.92 -4.42
CA GLY A 17 10.99 2.67 -5.64
C GLY A 17 10.56 1.95 -6.92
N GLN A 18 11.23 2.29 -8.02
CA GLN A 18 10.91 1.80 -9.36
C GLN A 18 11.13 0.29 -9.54
N GLU A 19 11.93 -0.33 -8.68
CA GLU A 19 12.15 -1.77 -8.62
C GLU A 19 10.90 -2.56 -8.25
N ALA A 20 9.91 -1.91 -7.62
CA ALA A 20 8.68 -2.54 -7.18
C ALA A 20 7.49 -2.33 -8.13
N ILE A 21 7.72 -1.73 -9.30
CA ILE A 21 6.66 -1.51 -10.30
C ILE A 21 6.10 -2.86 -10.77
N MET A 22 4.78 -3.00 -10.64
CA MET A 22 4.09 -4.23 -11.05
C MET A 22 4.05 -4.39 -12.57
N ASN A 23 3.85 -3.31 -13.32
CA ASN A 23 3.74 -3.37 -14.78
C ASN A 23 4.17 -2.04 -15.42
N ARG A 24 4.88 -2.12 -16.56
CA ARG A 24 5.22 -1.01 -17.44
C ARG A 24 4.53 -1.25 -18.81
N PRO A 25 3.37 -0.63 -19.07
CA PRO A 25 2.68 -0.78 -20.35
C PRO A 25 3.59 -0.47 -21.53
N GLY A 26 3.51 -1.30 -22.58
CA GLY A 26 4.37 -1.17 -23.76
C GLY A 26 5.68 -1.97 -23.69
N THR A 27 5.99 -2.63 -22.57
CA THR A 27 7.09 -3.61 -22.49
C THR A 27 6.56 -5.04 -22.50
N ILE A 28 7.33 -5.96 -23.10
CA ILE A 28 6.98 -7.39 -23.19
C ILE A 28 7.68 -8.26 -22.13
N HIS A 29 8.67 -7.70 -21.42
CA HIS A 29 9.45 -8.41 -20.39
C HIS A 29 9.50 -7.61 -19.10
N GLY A 30 9.76 -8.30 -17.98
CA GLY A 30 10.01 -7.66 -16.67
C GLY A 30 8.75 -7.18 -15.93
N ASN A 31 7.55 -7.52 -16.41
CA ASN A 31 6.29 -7.17 -15.78
C ASN A 31 5.76 -8.31 -14.91
N TRP A 32 4.94 -7.98 -13.92
CA TRP A 32 4.22 -8.90 -13.04
C TRP A 32 5.13 -9.79 -12.17
N LEU A 33 6.39 -9.39 -12.03
CA LEU A 33 7.40 -10.14 -11.27
C LEU A 33 7.52 -9.70 -9.82
N TRP A 34 7.01 -8.51 -9.48
CA TRP A 34 7.12 -8.01 -8.11
C TRP A 34 6.38 -8.92 -7.14
N ARG A 35 7.05 -9.21 -6.02
CA ARG A 35 6.51 -9.99 -4.92
C ARG A 35 6.94 -9.34 -3.62
N LEU A 36 6.05 -9.41 -2.64
CA LEU A 36 6.40 -9.12 -1.26
C LEU A 36 7.49 -10.10 -0.79
N SER A 37 8.58 -9.55 -0.26
CA SER A 37 9.70 -10.28 0.34
C SER A 37 9.42 -10.56 1.81
N SER A 38 9.97 -11.67 2.32
CA SER A 38 9.97 -11.95 3.77
C SER A 38 10.72 -10.90 4.58
N ASN A 39 11.61 -10.14 3.94
CA ASN A 39 12.39 -9.09 4.57
C ASN A 39 11.71 -7.71 4.51
N ASP A 40 10.56 -7.59 3.84
CA ASP A 40 9.84 -6.32 3.77
C ASP A 40 9.22 -5.99 5.14
N PRO A 41 9.28 -4.71 5.58
CA PRO A 41 8.91 -4.32 6.93
C PRO A 41 7.39 -4.20 7.11
N LEU A 42 6.68 -5.33 7.10
CA LEU A 42 5.28 -5.41 7.57
C LEU A 42 5.23 -5.35 9.11
N SER A 43 5.64 -4.21 9.64
CA SER A 43 5.81 -4.00 11.08
C SER A 43 4.51 -3.53 11.75
N SER A 44 4.47 -3.68 13.08
CA SER A 44 3.43 -3.08 13.90
C SER A 44 3.41 -1.55 13.81
N ASP A 45 4.56 -0.92 13.59
CA ASP A 45 4.65 0.53 13.43
C ASP A 45 4.04 1.00 12.11
N LEU A 46 4.25 0.25 11.01
CA LEU A 46 3.56 0.52 9.75
C LEU A 46 2.02 0.48 9.94
N SER A 47 1.52 -0.54 10.63
CA SER A 47 0.10 -0.66 10.97
C SER A 47 -0.42 0.53 11.79
N LYS A 48 0.35 1.00 12.79
CA LYS A 48 0.00 2.20 13.57
C LYS A 48 -0.05 3.45 12.70
N THR A 49 0.94 3.65 11.83
CA THR A 49 0.96 4.80 10.91
C THR A 49 -0.24 4.80 9.98
N ILE A 50 -0.57 3.65 9.39
CA ILE A 50 -1.77 3.51 8.53
C ILE A 50 -3.03 3.84 9.31
N THR A 51 -3.17 3.28 10.53
CA THR A 51 -4.33 3.53 11.40
C THR A 51 -4.48 5.01 11.73
N GLN A 52 -3.37 5.70 12.04
CA GLN A 52 -3.38 7.14 12.28
C GLN A 52 -3.83 7.94 11.06
N GLN A 53 -3.38 7.57 9.86
CA GLN A 53 -3.83 8.23 8.63
C GLN A 53 -5.31 7.98 8.35
N LEU A 54 -5.78 6.75 8.53
CA LEU A 54 -7.20 6.42 8.38
C LEU A 54 -8.06 7.22 9.36
N ALA A 55 -7.64 7.35 10.62
CA ALA A 55 -8.34 8.16 11.61
C ALA A 55 -8.35 9.65 11.24
N MET A 56 -7.20 10.21 10.85
CA MET A 56 -7.05 11.62 10.47
C MET A 56 -7.99 12.01 9.31
N TYR A 57 -8.22 11.10 8.37
CA TYR A 57 -9.08 11.34 7.21
C TYR A 57 -10.49 10.76 7.34
N ASN A 58 -10.91 10.37 8.54
CA ASN A 58 -12.24 9.81 8.82
C ASN A 58 -12.59 8.57 7.96
N ARG A 59 -11.61 7.67 7.82
CA ARG A 59 -11.71 6.39 7.08
C ARG A 59 -11.49 5.17 7.97
N LEU A 60 -11.34 5.36 9.28
CA LEU A 60 -11.29 4.26 10.24
C LEU A 60 -12.72 3.81 10.53
N VAL A 61 -13.03 2.56 10.17
CA VAL A 61 -14.34 1.97 10.48
C VAL A 61 -14.34 1.59 11.96
N SER A 62 -15.31 2.10 12.72
CA SER A 62 -15.61 1.57 14.05
C SER A 62 -16.04 0.11 13.89
N LYS A 63 -15.48 -0.80 14.68
CA LYS A 63 -16.09 -2.13 14.80
C LYS A 63 -17.54 -1.89 15.25
N GLU A 64 -18.50 -2.23 14.40
CA GLU A 64 -19.88 -2.41 14.83
C GLU A 64 -19.85 -3.51 15.89
N GLU A 65 -20.40 -3.21 17.07
CA GLU A 65 -20.68 -4.18 18.14
C GLU A 65 -21.81 -5.14 17.73
#